data_AF-A0A2V7A9I3-F1
#
_entry.id   AF-A0A2V7A9I3-F1
#
_cell.length_a   1.000
_cell.length_b   1.000
_cell.length_c   1.000
_cell.angle_alpha   90.00
_cell.angle_beta   90.00
_cell.angle_gamma   90.00
#
_symmetry.space_group_name_H-M   'P 1'
#
loop_
_entity.id
_entity.type
_entity.pdbx_description
1 polymer ?
#
loop_
_entity_poly.entity_id
_entity_poly.type
_entity_poly.pdbx_seq_one_letter_code
_entity_poly.pdbx_strand_id
1 'polypeptide(L)' 'MERQWTVDGVVRAIFPELGVLVLTHGEIPGFMPAMTMGFRVASPKIQEAVSVGDAVRFTLRGVPPNVAVTTIEKIK' A
#
# COMPACT_ATOMS: atom_id res chain seq x y z
N MET A 1 4.47 -3.49 19.06
CA MET A 1 5.12 -2.18 18.84
C MET A 1 4.75 -1.70 17.44
N GLU A 2 4.51 -0.41 17.26
CA GLU A 2 4.26 0.16 15.94
C GLU A 2 5.50 0.00 15.05
N ARG A 3 5.28 -0.34 13.79
CA ARG A 3 6.31 -0.47 12.76
C ARG A 3 5.92 0.35 11.54
N GLN A 4 6.94 0.75 10.78
CA GLN A 4 6.79 1.42 9.49
C GLN A 4 7.71 0.78 8.46
N TRP A 5 7.23 0.68 7.21
CA TRP A 5 8.02 0.26 6.05
C TRP A 5 7.74 1.19 4.88
N THR A 6 8.76 1.42 4.05
CA THR A 6 8.62 2.04 2.73
C THR A 6 8.83 0.94 1.69
N VAL A 7 7.87 0.79 0.79
CA VAL A 7 7.77 -0.36 -0.11
C VAL A 7 7.43 0.13 -1.51
N ASP A 8 8.08 -0.44 -2.52
CA ASP A 8 7.74 -0.22 -3.92
C ASP A 8 6.72 -1.25 -4.39
N GLY A 9 5.85 -0.87 -5.31
CA GLY A 9 4.84 -1.77 -5.84
C GLY A 9 4.10 -1.23 -7.05
N VAL A 10 3.08 -1.96 -7.47
CA VAL A 10 2.21 -1.61 -8.60
C VAL A 10 0.75 -1.72 -8.18
N VAL A 11 -0.05 -0.69 -8.49
CA VAL A 11 -1.49 -0.68 -8.23
C VAL A 11 -2.20 -1.67 -9.16
N ARG A 12 -2.94 -2.61 -8.59
CA ARG A 12 -3.68 -3.65 -9.32
C ARG A 12 -5.18 -3.45 -9.31
N ALA A 13 -5.73 -2.92 -8.23
CA ALA A 13 -7.13 -2.56 -8.13
C ALA A 13 -7.34 -1.50 -7.04
N ILE A 14 -8.43 -0.74 -7.17
CA ILE A 14 -8.84 0.29 -6.22
C ILE A 14 -10.29 -0.02 -5.83
N PHE A 15 -10.56 -0.14 -4.54
CA PHE A 15 -11.91 -0.28 -3.99
C PHE A 15 -12.21 0.91 -3.08
N PRO A 16 -12.71 2.04 -3.63
CA PRO A 16 -12.96 3.26 -2.87
C PRO A 16 -13.96 3.06 -1.74
N GLU A 17 -15.05 2.33 -2.02
CA GLU A 17 -16.12 2.01 -1.05
C GLU A 17 -15.57 1.32 0.22
N LEU A 18 -14.47 0.57 0.07
CA LEU A 18 -13.86 -0.22 1.12
C LEU A 18 -12.63 0.44 1.73
N GLY A 19 -12.15 1.56 1.16
CA GLY A 19 -10.86 2.16 1.53
C GLY A 19 -9.70 1.19 1.34
N VAL A 20 -9.72 0.36 0.28
CA VAL A 20 -8.69 -0.65 -0.01
C VAL A 20 -7.98 -0.40 -1.34
N LEU A 21 -6.65 -0.53 -1.34
CA LEU A 21 -5.82 -0.65 -2.55
C LEU A 21 -5.29 -2.08 -2.65
N VAL A 22 -5.42 -2.69 -3.82
CA VAL A 22 -4.72 -3.94 -4.14
C VAL A 22 -3.39 -3.58 -4.79
N LEU A 23 -2.29 -4.01 -4.16
CA LEU A 23 -0.93 -3.71 -4.57
C LEU A 23 -0.18 -5.02 -4.81
N THR A 24 0.51 -5.13 -5.95
CA THR A 24 1.65 -6.05 -6.06
C THR A 24 2.84 -5.33 -5.45
N HIS A 25 3.27 -5.74 -4.27
CA HIS A 25 4.35 -5.08 -3.54
C HIS A 25 5.63 -5.92 -3.54
N GLY A 26 6.78 -5.24 -3.44
CA GLY A 26 8.07 -5.87 -3.18
C GLY A 26 8.16 -6.47 -1.78
N GLU A 27 9.29 -7.10 -1.47
CA GLU A 27 9.51 -7.66 -0.13
C GLU A 27 9.42 -6.58 0.96
N ILE A 28 8.80 -6.93 2.08
CA ILE A 28 8.69 -6.11 3.28
C ILE A 28 9.50 -6.82 4.38
N PRO A 29 10.78 -6.43 4.60
CA PRO A 29 11.69 -7.17 5.45
C PRO A 29 11.14 -7.40 6.86
N GLY A 30 11.20 -8.66 7.31
CA GLY A 30 10.72 -9.08 8.63
C GLY A 30 9.21 -9.00 8.81
N PHE A 31 8.43 -8.88 7.73
CA PHE A 31 6.97 -8.89 7.79
C PHE A 31 6.32 -9.74 6.70
N MET A 32 6.58 -9.47 5.42
CA MET A 32 5.89 -10.14 4.31
C MET A 32 6.80 -10.31 3.09
N PRO A 33 6.77 -11.46 2.39
CA PRO A 33 7.41 -11.60 1.08
C PRO A 33 6.66 -10.78 0.02
N ALA A 34 7.28 -10.61 -1.16
CA ALA A 34 6.62 -9.96 -2.29
C ALA A 34 5.37 -10.74 -2.72
N MET A 35 4.23 -10.07 -2.80
CA MET A 35 2.95 -10.67 -3.20
C MET A 35 1.95 -9.62 -3.69
N THR A 36 0.77 -10.07 -4.13
CA THR A 36 -0.35 -9.19 -4.49
C THR A 36 -1.46 -9.32 -3.46
N MET A 37 -1.76 -8.25 -2.74
CA MET A 37 -2.80 -8.25 -1.71
C MET A 37 -3.43 -6.87 -1.50
N GLY A 38 -4.56 -6.85 -0.77
CA GLY A 38 -5.28 -5.63 -0.40
C GLY A 38 -4.73 -5.00 0.88
N PHE A 39 -4.52 -3.69 0.86
CA PHE A 39 -4.20 -2.88 2.04
C PHE A 39 -5.27 -1.83 2.27
N ARG A 40 -5.63 -1.60 3.53
CA ARG A 40 -6.44 -0.44 3.91
C ARG A 40 -5.63 0.84 3.74
N VAL A 41 -6.29 1.92 3.35
CA VAL A 41 -5.69 3.26 3.29
C VAL A 41 -6.08 4.09 4.50
N ALA A 42 -5.19 4.96 4.97
CA ALA A 42 -5.46 5.87 6.08
C ALA A 42 -6.39 7.04 5.68
N SER A 43 -6.54 7.32 4.38
CA SER A 43 -7.38 8.40 3.85
C SER A 43 -7.81 8.11 2.40
N PRO A 44 -9.03 8.51 1.98
CA PRO A 44 -9.47 8.40 0.58
C PRO A 44 -8.54 9.10 -0.42
N LYS A 45 -7.87 10.18 -0.01
CA LYS A 45 -6.89 10.93 -0.84
C LYS A 45 -5.75 10.07 -1.38
N ILE A 46 -5.42 8.98 -0.68
CA ILE A 46 -4.39 8.01 -1.10
C ILE A 46 -4.86 7.26 -2.35
N GLN A 47 -6.12 6.84 -2.39
CA GLN A 47 -6.70 6.16 -3.55
C GLN A 47 -6.89 7.11 -4.73
N GLU A 48 -7.29 8.35 -4.46
CA GLU A 48 -7.47 9.41 -5.47
C GLU A 48 -6.16 9.80 -6.17
N ALA A 49 -5.00 9.59 -5.54
CA ALA A 49 -3.69 9.97 -6.05
C ALA A 49 -3.11 9.02 -7.12
N VAL A 50 -3.71 7.84 -7.30
CA VAL A 50 -3.16 6.75 -8.12
C VAL A 50 -4.23 6.11 -9.01
N SER A 51 -3.77 5.38 -10.02
CA SER A 51 -4.57 4.64 -10.98
C SER A 51 -4.03 3.21 -11.11
N VAL A 52 -4.88 2.29 -11.57
CA VAL A 52 -4.46 0.92 -11.84
C VAL A 52 -3.34 0.92 -12.89
N GLY A 53 -2.27 0.17 -12.61
CA GLY A 53 -1.07 0.12 -13.45
C GLY A 53 0.07 1.04 -12.97
N ASP A 54 -0.21 2.00 -12.09
CA ASP A 54 0.83 2.89 -11.58
C ASP A 54 1.88 2.13 -10.78
N ALA A 55 3.16 2.36 -11.11
CA ALA A 55 4.27 2.05 -10.22
C ALA A 55 4.30 3.09 -9.09
N VAL A 56 4.40 2.62 -7.85
CA VAL A 56 4.24 3.45 -6.67
C VAL A 56 5.26 3.11 -5.60
N ARG A 57 5.66 4.13 -4.83
CA ARG A 57 6.32 3.99 -3.54
C ARG A 57 5.32 4.36 -2.46
N PHE A 58 5.15 3.50 -1.46
CA PHE A 58 4.15 3.70 -0.42
C PHE A 58 4.70 3.37 0.97
N THR A 59 4.09 3.97 1.98
CA THR A 59 4.43 3.72 3.38
C THR A 59 3.35 2.88 4.04
N LEU A 60 3.73 1.74 4.61
CA LEU A 60 2.90 0.97 5.53
C LEU A 60 3.25 1.33 6.97
N ARG A 61 2.23 1.56 7.79
CA ARG A 61 2.40 1.81 9.23
C ARG A 61 1.33 1.07 10.04
N GLY A 62 1.71 0.57 11.20
CA GLY A 62 0.77 0.00 12.18
C GLY A 62 1.40 -1.07 13.06
N VAL A 63 0.56 -1.89 13.69
CA VAL A 63 0.98 -3.02 14.52
C VAL A 63 0.60 -4.31 13.81
N PRO A 64 1.58 -5.08 13.28
CA PRO A 64 1.29 -6.31 12.55
C PRO A 64 0.36 -7.28 13.28
N PRO A 65 -0.60 -7.90 12.55
CA PRO A 65 -0.79 -7.81 11.10
C PRO A 65 -1.58 -6.55 10.65
N ASN A 66 -2.03 -5.71 11.58
CA ASN A 66 -2.86 -4.54 11.30
C ASN A 66 -2.01 -3.34 10.88
N VAL A 67 -1.80 -3.20 9.57
CA VAL A 67 -1.10 -2.07 8.95
C VAL A 67 -1.97 -1.41 7.88
N ALA A 68 -1.72 -0.12 7.63
CA ALA A 68 -2.41 0.64 6.58
C ALA A 68 -1.40 1.44 5.75
N VAL A 69 -1.78 1.74 4.51
CA VAL A 69 -1.05 2.69 3.66
C VAL A 69 -1.32 4.10 4.18
N THR A 70 -0.26 4.79 4.60
CA THR A 70 -0.36 6.16 5.13
C THR A 70 0.09 7.21 4.13
N THR A 71 0.98 6.84 3.19
CA THR A 71 1.43 7.70 2.09
C THR A 71 1.61 6.86 0.83
N ILE A 72 1.43 7.48 -0.33
CA ILE A 72 1.68 6.87 -1.64
C ILE A 72 2.14 7.96 -2.62
N GLU A 73 3.10 7.62 -3.47
CA GLU A 73 3.57 8.47 -4.56
C GLU A 73 3.85 7.62 -5.79
N LYS A 74 3.60 8.17 -6.98
CA LYS A 74 3.92 7.52 -8.25
C LYS A 74 5.42 7.58 -8.49
N ILE A 75 6.00 6.45 -8.88
CA ILE A 75 7.37 6.37 -9.36
C ILE A 75 7.31 6.65 -10.87
N LYS A 76 8.16 7.58 -11.34
CA LYS A 76 8.28 7.93 -12.77
C LYS A 76 8.73 6.74 -13.62
#